data_AF-A0A6B0XDC8-F1
#
_entry.id   AF-A0A6B0XDC8-F1
#
_cell.length_a   1.000
_cell.length_b   1.000
_cell.length_c   1.000
_cell.angle_alpha   90.00
_cell.angle_beta   90.00
_cell.angle_gamma   90.00
#
_symmetry.space_group_name_H-M   'P 1'
#
loop_
_entity.id
_entity.type
_entity.pdbx_description
1 polymer ?
#
loop_
_entity_poly.entity_id
_entity_poly.type
_entity_poly.pdbx_seq_one_letter_code
_entity_poly.pdbx_strand_id
1 'polypeptide(L)' 'MGSEPEEFERETRFLLALKLFELRRISAGKAAEMSGMEKPEFLLKASQLNVAVVDLDQDQLEAEFKNA' A
#
# COMPACT_ATOMS: atom_id res chain seq x y z
N MET A 1 -20.46 14.82 -18.01
CA MET A 1 -20.67 13.66 -17.13
C MET A 1 -19.70 12.55 -17.51
N GLY A 2 -18.41 12.75 -17.22
CA GLY A 2 -17.35 11.76 -17.43
C GLY A 2 -16.61 11.39 -16.14
N SER A 3 -17.05 11.91 -14.99
CA SER A 3 -16.32 11.81 -13.73
C SER A 3 -16.60 10.51 -12.97
N GLU A 4 -17.86 10.05 -12.89
CA GLU A 4 -18.20 8.90 -12.02
C GLU A 4 -17.53 7.58 -12.41
N PRO A 5 -17.56 7.10 -13.68
CA PRO A 5 -16.95 5.81 -14.02
C PRO A 5 -15.43 5.80 -13.89
N GLU A 6 -14.78 6.88 -14.32
CA GLU A 6 -13.31 6.99 -14.26
C GLU A 6 -12.80 7.15 -12.83
N GLU A 7 -13.53 7.90 -11.99
CA GLU A 7 -13.21 8.07 -10.58
C GLU A 7 -13.43 6.77 -9.80
N PHE A 8 -14.53 6.08 -10.07
CA PHE A 8 -14.80 4.75 -9.51
C PHE A 8 -13.72 3.75 -9.92
N GLU A 9 -13.27 3.76 -11.18
CA GLU A 9 -12.22 2.86 -11.65
C GLU A 9 -10.86 3.17 -11.00
N ARG A 10 -10.51 4.46 -10.85
CA ARG A 10 -9.31 4.89 -10.12
C ARG A 10 -9.35 4.45 -8.66
N GLU A 11 -10.49 4.64 -7.99
CA GLU A 11 -10.69 4.21 -6.61
C GLU A 11 -10.60 2.69 -6.47
N THR A 12 -11.25 1.94 -7.37
CA THR A 12 -11.23 0.47 -7.36
C THR A 12 -9.83 -0.09 -7.58
N ARG A 13 -9.05 0.46 -8.53
CA ARG A 13 -7.65 0.07 -8.73
C ARG A 13 -6.82 0.25 -7.47
N PHE A 14 -6.98 1.41 -6.82
CA PHE A 14 -6.27 1.71 -5.58
C PHE A 14 -6.67 0.74 -4.45
N LEU A 15 -7.97 0.51 -4.22
CA LEU A 15 -8.43 -0.39 -3.17
C LEU A 15 -7.97 -1.85 -3.39
N LEU A 16 -7.96 -2.31 -4.64
CA LEU A 16 -7.45 -3.64 -4.96
C LEU A 16 -5.93 -3.75 -4.71
N ALA A 17 -5.16 -2.76 -5.16
CA ALA A 17 -3.73 -2.71 -4.92
C ALA A 17 -3.40 -2.64 -3.42
N LEU A 18 -4.16 -1.83 -2.68
CA LEU A 18 -4.09 -1.72 -1.22
C LEU A 18 -4.35 -3.07 -0.56
N LYS A 19 -5.40 -3.79 -0.98
CA LYS A 19 -5.74 -5.09 -0.40
C LYS A 19 -4.66 -6.15 -0.67
N LEU A 20 -4.08 -6.15 -1.86
CA LEU A 20 -3.00 -7.07 -2.21
C LEU A 20 -1.70 -6.74 -1.46
N PHE A 21 -1.43 -5.45 -1.23
CA PHE A 21 -0.31 -4.97 -0.42
C PHE A 21 -0.47 -5.37 1.07
N GLU A 22 -1.65 -5.17 1.65
CA GLU A 22 -2.02 -5.63 3.01
C GLU A 22 -1.74 -7.11 3.20
N LEU A 23 -2.15 -7.93 2.23
CA LEU A 23 -1.96 -9.38 2.24
C LEU A 23 -0.53 -9.80 1.91
N ARG A 24 0.42 -8.86 1.81
CA ARG A 24 1.83 -9.08 1.44
C ARG A 24 2.02 -9.82 0.11
N ARG A 25 1.02 -9.80 -0.78
CA ARG A 25 1.06 -10.47 -2.09
C ARG A 25 1.84 -9.67 -3.12
N ILE A 26 1.91 -8.35 -2.95
CA ILE A 26 2.66 -7.44 -3.79
C ILE A 26 3.41 -6.42 -2.93
N SER A 27 4.54 -5.91 -3.43
CA SER A 27 5.30 -4.86 -2.75
C SER A 27 4.60 -3.49 -2.88
N ALA A 28 4.95 -2.54 -2.02
CA ALA A 28 4.45 -1.16 -2.11
C ALA A 28 4.75 -0.51 -3.48
N GLY A 29 5.90 -0.83 -4.10
CA GLY A 29 6.22 -0.35 -5.44
C GLY A 29 5.28 -0.90 -6.51
N LYS A 30 4.95 -2.20 -6.44
CA LYS A 30 4.02 -2.84 -7.37
C LYS A 30 2.59 -2.36 -7.16
N ALA A 31 2.20 -2.12 -5.91
CA ALA A 31 0.89 -1.56 -5.58
C ALA A 31 0.73 -0.12 -6.09
N ALA A 32 1.78 0.70 -6.01
CA ALA A 32 1.80 2.04 -6.57
C ALA A 32 1.67 2.03 -8.11
N GLU A 33 2.48 1.20 -8.79
CA GLU A 33 2.38 1.00 -10.26
C GLU A 33 0.97 0.57 -10.68
N MET A 34 0.39 -0.41 -9.98
CA MET A 34 -0.97 -0.91 -10.24
C MET A 34 -2.06 0.14 -10.01
N SER A 35 -1.82 1.08 -9.09
CA SER A 35 -2.74 2.19 -8.80
C SER A 35 -2.54 3.40 -9.72
N GLY A 36 -1.52 3.38 -10.59
CA GLY A 36 -1.12 4.54 -11.39
C GLY A 36 -0.59 5.70 -10.54
N MET A 37 0.01 5.39 -9.38
CA MET A 37 0.52 6.36 -8.41
C MET A 37 2.04 6.23 -8.26
N GLU A 38 2.68 7.31 -7.83
CA GLU A 38 4.05 7.23 -7.35
C GLU A 38 4.11 6.50 -6.01
N LYS A 39 5.22 5.80 -5.74
CA LYS A 39 5.37 4.99 -4.51
C LYS A 39 5.15 5.79 -3.21
N PRO A 40 5.68 7.02 -3.04
CA PRO A 40 5.41 7.82 -1.84
C PRO A 40 3.93 8.22 -1.70
N GLU A 41 3.25 8.51 -2.80
CA GLU A 41 1.83 8.88 -2.82
C GLU A 41 0.95 7.70 -2.40
N PHE A 42 1.22 6.51 -2.94
CA PHE A 42 0.52 5.28 -2.54
C PHE A 42 0.67 5.02 -1.04
N LEU A 43 1.88 5.13 -0.49
CA LEU A 43 2.14 4.90 0.94
C LEU A 43 1.43 5.92 1.83
N LEU A 44 1.41 7.19 1.43
CA LEU A 44 0.68 8.23 2.14
C LEU A 44 -0.83 7.91 2.16
N LYS A 45 -1.41 7.57 1.01
CA LYS A 45 -2.84 7.24 0.89
C LYS A 45 -3.21 5.96 1.64
N ALA A 46 -2.35 4.95 1.63
CA ALA A 46 -2.53 3.73 2.43
C ALA A 46 -2.55 4.04 3.93
N SER A 47 -1.65 4.91 4.42
CA SER A 47 -1.61 5.29 5.84
C SER A 47 -2.87 6.03 6.31
N GLN A 48 -3.48 6.84 5.45
CA GLN A 48 -4.72 7.57 5.76
C GLN A 48 -5.93 6.65 5.94
N LEU A 49 -5.91 5.45 5.37
CA LEU A 49 -6.98 4.47 5.48
C LEU A 49 -6.82 3.51 6.67
N ASN A 50 -5.90 3.81 7.60
CA ASN A 50 -5.58 2.95 8.75
C ASN A 50 -5.21 1.52 8.35
N VAL A 51 -4.77 1.32 7.11
CA VAL A 51 -4.11 0.09 6.74
C VAL A 51 -2.86 0.02 7.59
N ALA A 52 -2.63 -1.12 8.24
CA ALA A 52 -1.39 -1.37 8.96
C ALA A 52 -0.22 -1.39 7.95
N VAL A 53 0.26 -0.20 7.55
CA VAL A 53 1.52 0.00 6.85
C VAL A 53 2.69 -0.40 7.78
N VAL A 54 2.39 -0.57 9.06
CA VAL A 54 3.27 -1.03 10.12
C VAL A 54 2.83 -2.43 10.55
N ASP A 55 3.21 -3.43 9.79
CA ASP A 55 3.73 -4.65 10.41
C ASP A 55 5.26 -4.47 10.36
N LEU A 56 5.78 -3.66 11.29
CA LEU A 56 7.20 -3.57 11.60
C LEU A 56 7.54 -4.46 12.81
N ASP A 57 6.69 -5.43 13.17
CA ASP A 57 6.67 -5.90 14.56
C ASP A 57 6.84 -7.40 14.81
N GLN A 58 7.39 -8.20 13.88
CA GLN A 58 7.98 -9.49 14.29
C GLN A 58 9.35 -9.83 13.68
N ASP A 59 9.59 -9.55 12.39
CA ASP A 59 10.83 -10.05 11.76
C ASP A 59 11.99 -9.03 11.71
N GLN A 60 11.75 -7.75 12.03
CA GLN A 60 12.76 -6.69 11.90
C GLN A 60 13.40 -6.28 13.25
N LEU A 61 12.72 -6.52 14.38
CA LEU A 61 13.30 -6.26 15.71
C LEU A 61 14.39 -7.27 16.09
N GLU A 62 14.27 -8.55 15.69
CA GLU A 62 15.29 -9.57 16.02
C GLU A 62 16.64 -9.30 15.35
N ALA A 63 16.63 -8.64 14.19
CA ALA A 63 17.85 -8.25 13.48
C ALA A 63 18.57 -7.08 14.17
N GLU A 64 17.86 -6.24 14.93
CA GLU A 64 18.46 -5.11 15.68
C GLU A 64 19.04 -5.55 17.03
N PHE A 65 18.55 -6.63 17.66
CA PHE A 65 19.10 -7.16 18.92
C PHE A 65 20.23 -8.19 18.76
N LYS A 66 20.44 -8.77 17.57
CA LYS A 66 21.55 -9.72 17.31
C LYS A 66 22.90 -9.07 16.97
N ASN A 67 22.94 -7.75 16.86
CA ASN A 67 24.15 -6.98 16.55
C ASN A 67 24.58 -6.04 17.70
N ALA A 68 24.18 -6.34 18.95
CA ALA A 68 24.68 -5.68 20.15
C ALA A 68 25.60 -6.62 20.95
#